data_AF-A0A9Q1CPX1-F1
#
_entry.id   AF-A0A9Q1CPX1-F1
#
_cell.length_a   1.000
_cell.length_b   1.000
_cell.length_c   1.000
_cell.angle_alpha   90.00
_cell.angle_beta   90.00
_cell.angle_gamma   90.00
#
_symmetry.space_group_name_H-M   'P 1'
#
loop_
_entity.id
_entity.type
_entity.pdbx_description
1 polymer ?
#
loop_
_entity_poly.entity_id
_entity_poly.type
_entity_poly.pdbx_seq_one_letter_code
_entity_poly.pdbx_strand_id
1 'polypeptide(L)'
;MACKNCNDGTFVKNGGGISIRQCLVCPEGTNQTMKAGFRACRCKQNYTRTDRFGPCELCLDEGLNCTHQEFKRLLPGYYWNWTFPFANIVEYVHFVENLKNESRFHDKAYVNYSGEIPKVHKCQKPGNCPNNGGVTLERIAGTCEDGYRGWLCSKCMNGHYSVLNSCIPCPHKVWLFIEPLGIIGLCALFCSVVLWQYKREKKGRLVGRSVMDVIVSRLKIVLGFYQVVGGFFASMHGVNWTGALQLIGEAITYVELTILRIVVRPQCYDSQLEINPKLEFIIGVSLPVFITTIAATYFYASKWYFHYTKRKFPDHDSLQSHLFKLKTKVITVVLVLLFITYPPICSTIFQLYPRACKTFCLDQKNKHCIKRLRSDFDIDCEDLTLYNYSAYVATALYVVAFPVCLLFVLRRHTRRIESSNNFELLTAENTDSSVNESTHLICDTSERRRLPSWLHFLCENYKPKFWYWEIVELSRKVTQTLLVTLLGWEDKVTVLVTIGTSVLFLTLHARFWPMKDLFDQRLQMFSLTAIFINVLVAAMDVPEYYDGAINIILVLLNVVVIVIMAGKYFNFTSTVERHKV
;
A
#
# COMPACT_ATOMS: atom_id res chain seq x y z
N MET A 1 2.67 30.39 67.45
CA MET A 1 1.71 29.29 67.67
C MET A 1 2.14 28.12 66.79
N ALA A 2 2.26 26.92 67.36
CA ALA A 2 2.56 25.71 66.58
C ALA A 2 1.31 25.27 65.81
N CYS A 3 1.46 24.95 64.52
CA CYS A 3 0.37 24.39 63.71
C CYS A 3 -0.10 23.06 64.31
N LYS A 4 -1.42 22.87 64.44
CA LYS A 4 -2.00 21.57 64.83
C LYS A 4 -2.21 20.71 63.59
N ASN A 5 -1.93 19.41 63.71
CA ASN A 5 -2.11 18.46 62.62
C ASN A 5 -3.53 17.88 62.64
N CYS A 6 -4.10 17.67 61.45
CA CYS A 6 -5.34 16.94 61.28
C CYS A 6 -5.12 15.42 61.48
N ASN A 7 -6.20 14.72 61.83
CA ASN A 7 -6.20 13.26 61.95
C ASN A 7 -6.12 12.61 60.56
N ASP A 8 -5.79 11.32 60.53
CA ASP A 8 -5.74 10.54 59.29
C ASP A 8 -7.12 10.58 58.59
N GLY A 9 -7.11 10.68 57.27
CA GLY A 9 -8.35 10.82 56.49
C GLY A 9 -9.02 12.19 56.57
N THR A 10 -8.31 13.22 57.08
CA THR A 10 -8.80 14.61 57.07
C THR A 10 -7.74 15.60 56.57
N PHE A 11 -8.17 16.74 56.02
CA PHE A 11 -7.32 17.77 55.42
C PHE A 11 -7.85 19.19 55.65
N VAL A 12 -7.03 20.21 55.37
CA VAL A 12 -7.46 21.62 55.42
C VAL A 12 -7.34 22.24 54.03
N LYS A 13 -8.44 22.76 53.47
CA LYS A 13 -8.47 23.32 52.11
C LYS A 13 -7.69 24.64 51.98
N ASN A 14 -7.81 25.55 52.95
CA ASN A 14 -7.27 26.92 52.85
C ASN A 14 -5.90 27.14 53.54
N GLY A 15 -5.19 26.07 53.90
CA GLY A 15 -3.88 26.13 54.55
C GLY A 15 -3.91 26.66 56.00
N GLY A 16 -2.94 26.21 56.80
CA GLY A 16 -2.70 26.76 58.14
C GLY A 16 -3.85 26.57 59.14
N GLY A 17 -4.26 25.34 59.40
CA GLY A 17 -5.25 25.03 60.43
C GLY A 17 -4.77 25.44 61.83
N ILE A 18 -5.54 26.30 62.50
CA ILE A 18 -5.31 26.74 63.89
C ILE A 18 -6.14 25.91 64.88
N SER A 19 -7.15 25.19 64.40
CA SER A 19 -8.02 24.32 65.22
C SER A 19 -8.45 23.06 64.46
N ILE A 20 -8.68 21.97 65.19
CA ILE A 20 -9.12 20.67 64.63
C ILE A 20 -10.49 20.75 63.94
N ARG A 21 -11.32 21.74 64.31
CA ARG A 21 -12.64 21.98 63.69
C ARG A 21 -12.54 22.42 62.22
N GLN A 22 -11.35 22.79 61.75
CA GLN A 22 -11.09 23.19 60.37
C GLN A 22 -10.66 22.02 59.47
N CYS A 23 -10.50 20.82 60.03
CA CYS A 23 -10.19 19.61 59.28
C CYS A 23 -11.47 19.09 58.61
N LEU A 24 -11.43 18.96 57.28
CA LEU A 24 -12.47 18.38 56.45
C LEU A 24 -12.18 16.91 56.18
N VAL A 25 -13.23 16.10 56.03
CA VAL A 25 -13.09 14.68 55.68
C VAL A 25 -12.61 14.54 54.24
N CYS A 26 -11.68 13.61 54.01
CA CYS A 26 -11.18 13.31 52.68
C CYS A 26 -12.32 12.83 51.75
N PRO A 27 -12.42 13.38 50.52
CA PRO A 27 -13.47 13.06 49.55
C PRO A 27 -13.53 11.58 49.13
N GLU A 28 -14.61 11.18 48.46
CA GLU A 28 -14.73 9.82 47.91
C GLU A 28 -13.60 9.48 46.92
N GLY A 29 -13.27 8.19 46.83
CA GLY A 29 -12.16 7.71 45.98
C GLY A 29 -10.75 8.00 46.52
N THR A 30 -10.62 8.74 47.63
CA THR A 30 -9.33 8.99 48.30
C THR A 30 -8.99 7.94 49.35
N ASN A 31 -7.71 7.85 49.70
CA ASN A 31 -7.20 6.99 50.75
C ASN A 31 -7.33 7.68 52.12
N GLN A 32 -8.30 7.23 52.92
CA GLN A 32 -8.62 7.80 54.23
C GLN A 32 -7.73 7.27 55.37
N THR A 33 -6.81 6.34 55.11
CA THR A 33 -5.91 5.79 56.15
C THR A 33 -4.59 6.56 56.28
N MET A 34 -4.38 7.58 55.45
CA MET A 34 -3.14 8.35 55.40
C MET A 34 -3.37 9.82 55.77
N LYS A 35 -2.31 10.48 56.25
CA LYS A 35 -2.31 11.94 56.45
C LYS A 35 -2.24 12.67 55.11
N ALA A 36 -3.10 13.66 54.93
CA ALA A 36 -3.13 14.50 53.72
C ALA A 36 -1.98 15.53 53.64
N GLY A 37 -1.42 15.93 54.79
CA GLY A 37 -0.40 16.98 54.86
C GLY A 37 -0.85 18.29 54.18
N PHE A 38 0.09 19.03 53.59
CA PHE A 38 -0.22 20.20 52.74
C PHE A 38 -0.56 19.83 51.29
N ARG A 39 -0.49 18.54 50.93
CA ARG A 39 -0.68 18.05 49.55
C ARG A 39 -2.16 17.89 49.17
N ALA A 40 -3.03 17.60 50.14
CA ALA A 40 -4.40 17.03 50.01
C ALA A 40 -4.42 15.50 50.09
N CYS A 41 -5.61 14.92 50.28
CA CYS A 41 -5.80 13.48 50.41
C CYS A 41 -5.37 12.76 49.13
N ARG A 42 -4.66 11.63 49.27
CA ARG A 42 -4.17 10.86 48.11
C ARG A 42 -5.27 10.01 47.51
N CYS A 43 -5.30 9.82 46.19
CA CYS A 43 -6.27 8.91 45.57
C CYS A 43 -5.95 7.44 45.89
N LYS A 44 -6.98 6.57 45.85
CA LYS A 44 -6.80 5.10 45.84
C LYS A 44 -6.08 4.66 44.57
N GLN A 45 -5.54 3.44 44.54
CA GLN A 45 -4.91 2.89 43.33
C GLN A 45 -5.92 2.83 42.18
N ASN A 46 -5.50 3.27 40.98
CA ASN A 46 -6.32 3.39 39.76
C ASN A 46 -7.43 4.45 39.81
N TYR A 47 -7.36 5.38 40.76
CA TYR A 47 -8.25 6.53 40.83
C TYR A 47 -7.52 7.81 40.40
N THR A 48 -8.24 8.71 39.73
CA THR A 48 -7.72 9.99 39.25
C THR A 48 -8.65 11.14 39.61
N ARG A 49 -8.15 12.37 39.53
CA ARG A 49 -8.95 13.58 39.81
C ARG A 49 -8.54 14.74 38.91
N THR A 50 -9.45 15.69 38.76
CA THR A 50 -9.23 16.98 38.08
C THR A 50 -9.29 18.17 39.05
N ASP A 51 -9.53 17.93 40.34
CA ASP A 51 -9.46 18.93 41.42
C ASP A 51 -8.58 18.38 42.55
N ARG A 52 -7.55 19.13 42.95
CA ARG A 52 -6.61 18.76 44.01
C ARG A 52 -7.30 18.46 45.35
N PHE A 53 -8.41 19.11 45.67
CA PHE A 53 -9.15 18.88 46.92
C PHE A 53 -10.50 18.19 46.68
N GLY A 54 -10.77 17.78 45.45
CA GLY A 54 -12.00 17.11 45.04
C GLY A 54 -11.98 15.58 45.20
N PRO A 55 -13.09 14.92 44.83
CA PRO A 55 -13.17 13.45 44.79
C PRO A 55 -12.25 12.86 43.73
N CYS A 56 -11.89 11.59 43.91
CA CYS A 56 -11.22 10.81 42.88
C CYS A 56 -12.21 9.84 42.23
N GLU A 57 -12.10 9.67 40.92
CA GLU A 57 -12.92 8.78 40.10
C GLU A 57 -12.08 7.63 39.56
N LEU A 58 -12.72 6.48 39.30
CA LEU A 58 -12.06 5.32 38.72
C LEU A 58 -11.56 5.64 37.31
N CYS A 59 -10.31 5.29 37.02
CA CYS A 59 -9.73 5.44 35.68
C CYS A 59 -10.27 4.33 34.76
N LEU A 60 -11.31 4.66 33.99
CA LEU A 60 -12.00 3.73 33.08
C LEU A 60 -11.46 3.73 31.64
N ASP A 61 -10.60 4.68 31.29
CA ASP A 61 -10.17 4.90 29.91
C ASP A 61 -9.03 3.95 29.52
N GLU A 62 -9.30 3.01 28.61
CA GLU A 62 -8.27 2.15 27.99
C GLU A 62 -7.18 3.02 27.34
N GLY A 63 -5.91 2.73 27.62
CA GLY A 63 -4.79 3.50 27.07
C GLY A 63 -4.28 4.64 27.94
N LEU A 64 -4.84 4.81 29.14
CA LEU A 64 -4.32 5.72 30.16
C LEU A 64 -3.67 4.99 31.33
N ASN A 65 -2.53 5.51 31.77
CA ASN A 65 -1.82 5.07 32.96
C ASN A 65 -2.23 5.95 34.14
N CYS A 66 -2.99 5.34 35.04
CA CYS A 66 -3.42 5.92 36.30
C CYS A 66 -2.80 5.15 37.50
N THR A 67 -1.92 4.20 37.22
CA THR A 67 -1.36 3.30 38.23
C THR A 67 -0.32 4.06 39.05
N HIS A 68 -0.53 4.15 40.36
CA HIS A 68 0.29 4.92 41.32
C HIS A 68 0.32 6.44 41.08
N GLN A 69 -0.59 6.98 40.28
CA GLN A 69 -0.67 8.42 39.95
C GLN A 69 -2.11 8.91 40.08
N GLU A 70 -2.29 10.16 40.51
CA GLU A 70 -3.62 10.76 40.77
C GLU A 70 -4.18 11.51 39.56
N PHE A 71 -3.48 11.45 38.42
CA PHE A 71 -3.79 12.15 37.18
C PHE A 71 -3.68 11.20 36.00
N LYS A 72 -4.34 11.54 34.90
CA LYS A 72 -4.35 10.72 33.68
C LYS A 72 -3.12 11.00 32.83
N ARG A 73 -2.52 9.95 32.28
CA ARG A 73 -1.34 10.00 31.40
C ARG A 73 -1.48 8.93 30.32
N LEU A 74 -0.92 9.14 29.13
CA LEU A 74 -0.87 8.11 28.09
C LEU A 74 -0.05 6.87 28.51
N LEU A 75 -0.55 5.69 28.16
CA LEU A 75 0.22 4.45 28.07
C LEU A 75 1.06 4.41 26.78
N PRO A 76 2.13 3.59 26.73
CA PRO A 76 2.82 3.29 25.49
C PRO A 76 1.86 2.75 24.43
N GLY A 77 2.03 3.18 23.18
CA GLY A 77 1.20 2.81 22.03
C GLY A 77 -0.11 3.60 21.87
N TYR A 78 -0.33 4.62 22.70
CA TYR A 78 -1.50 5.51 22.61
C TYR A 78 -1.09 6.95 22.31
N TYR A 79 -2.01 7.71 21.74
CA TYR A 79 -1.84 9.11 21.41
C TYR A 79 -3.15 9.84 21.66
N TRP A 80 -3.06 11.09 22.05
CA TRP A 80 -4.22 11.97 22.15
C TRP A 80 -3.88 13.33 21.55
N ASN A 81 -4.92 14.13 21.27
CA ASN A 81 -4.69 15.48 20.78
C ASN A 81 -5.52 16.47 21.57
N TRP A 82 -4.86 17.55 21.99
CA TRP A 82 -5.41 18.65 22.78
C TRP A 82 -5.98 19.78 21.92
N THR A 83 -6.00 19.64 20.60
CA THR A 83 -6.50 20.65 19.64
C THR A 83 -8.02 20.61 19.48
N PHE A 84 -8.76 20.85 20.56
CA PHE A 84 -10.21 21.05 20.50
C PHE A 84 -10.69 22.06 21.57
N PRO A 85 -11.88 22.66 21.38
CA PRO A 85 -12.43 23.60 22.37
C PRO A 85 -12.53 22.94 23.74
N PHE A 86 -12.27 23.70 24.81
CA PHE A 86 -12.29 23.21 26.20
C PHE A 86 -11.13 22.28 26.60
N ALA A 87 -10.18 21.95 25.72
CA ALA A 87 -8.94 21.30 26.11
C ALA A 87 -7.81 22.31 26.25
N ASN A 88 -7.17 22.34 27.42
CA ASN A 88 -5.99 23.18 27.68
C ASN A 88 -4.87 22.35 28.28
N ILE A 89 -3.85 22.04 27.48
CA ILE A 89 -2.72 21.22 27.93
C ILE A 89 -1.83 21.97 28.94
N VAL A 90 -1.65 23.27 28.79
CA VAL A 90 -0.77 24.07 29.67
C VAL A 90 -1.34 24.13 31.08
N GLU A 91 -2.64 24.39 31.19
CA GLU A 91 -3.37 24.35 32.46
C GLU A 91 -3.32 22.96 33.10
N TYR A 92 -3.47 21.90 32.29
CA TYR A 92 -3.40 20.52 32.79
C TYR A 92 -2.00 20.17 33.32
N VAL A 93 -0.93 20.57 32.64
CA VAL A 93 0.46 20.34 33.10
C VAL A 93 0.70 21.03 34.44
N HIS A 94 0.34 22.30 34.56
CA HIS A 94 0.48 23.02 35.83
C HIS A 94 -0.37 22.43 36.94
N PHE A 95 -1.59 21.96 36.63
CA PHE A 95 -2.41 21.22 37.58
C PHE A 95 -1.71 19.94 38.06
N VAL A 96 -1.10 19.16 37.15
CA VAL A 96 -0.37 17.93 37.51
C VAL A 96 0.88 18.22 38.35
N GLU A 97 1.63 19.27 38.02
CA GLU A 97 2.75 19.74 38.84
C GLU A 97 2.28 20.14 40.24
N ASN A 98 1.15 20.85 40.30
CA ASN A 98 0.55 21.30 41.54
C ASN A 98 0.10 20.11 42.41
N LEU A 99 -0.51 19.07 41.82
CA LEU A 99 -0.88 17.82 42.50
C LEU A 99 0.32 17.10 43.14
N LYS A 100 1.50 17.22 42.55
CA LYS A 100 2.75 16.62 43.07
C LYS A 100 3.41 17.47 44.16
N ASN A 101 3.07 18.75 44.24
CA ASN A 101 3.68 19.67 45.19
C ASN A 101 3.18 19.42 46.63
N GLU A 102 4.07 18.98 47.50
CA GLU A 102 3.75 18.72 48.93
C GLU A 102 3.91 19.98 49.81
N SER A 103 4.28 21.12 49.22
CA SER A 103 4.45 22.38 49.94
C SER A 103 3.12 23.06 50.27
N ARG A 104 3.14 23.87 51.34
CA ARG A 104 2.05 24.81 51.65
C ARG A 104 1.90 25.92 50.60
N PHE A 105 2.96 26.22 49.87
CA PHE A 105 3.03 27.28 48.85
C PHE A 105 2.71 26.71 47.48
N HIS A 106 1.51 26.17 47.34
CA HIS A 106 1.01 25.67 46.07
C HIS A 106 0.37 26.81 45.26
N ASP A 107 0.35 26.65 43.94
CA ASP A 107 -0.27 27.65 43.07
C ASP A 107 -1.80 27.56 43.20
N LYS A 108 -2.44 28.67 43.55
CA LYS A 108 -3.90 28.74 43.71
C LYS A 108 -4.63 28.78 42.37
N ALA A 109 -3.95 29.19 41.29
CA ALA A 109 -4.54 29.29 39.97
C ALA A 109 -4.82 27.91 39.34
N TYR A 110 -3.99 26.90 39.65
CA TYR A 110 -4.05 25.55 39.07
C TYR A 110 -4.47 24.49 40.09
N VAL A 111 -5.39 24.84 40.99
CA VAL A 111 -5.94 23.89 42.00
C VAL A 111 -6.88 22.88 41.35
N ASN A 112 -7.65 23.34 40.36
CA ASN A 112 -8.51 22.52 39.53
C ASN A 112 -8.16 22.69 38.05
N TYR A 113 -8.41 21.65 37.29
CA TYR A 113 -8.41 21.67 35.84
C TYR A 113 -9.85 21.89 35.35
N SER A 114 -10.08 22.98 34.62
CA SER A 114 -11.41 23.37 34.14
C SER A 114 -11.80 22.78 32.78
N GLY A 115 -10.82 22.24 32.06
CA GLY A 115 -11.01 21.69 30.72
C GLY A 115 -11.48 20.22 30.67
N GLU A 116 -11.68 19.73 29.46
CA GLU A 116 -11.94 18.31 29.17
C GLU A 116 -10.66 17.59 28.76
N ILE A 117 -10.46 16.37 29.28
CA ILE A 117 -9.31 15.54 28.92
C ILE A 117 -9.59 14.87 27.57
N PRO A 118 -8.65 14.93 26.61
CA PRO A 118 -8.81 14.30 25.31
C PRO A 118 -9.06 12.80 25.38
N LYS A 119 -9.86 12.30 24.42
CA LYS A 119 -10.00 10.88 24.14
C LYS A 119 -8.70 10.33 23.53
N VAL A 120 -8.29 9.17 24.00
CA VAL A 120 -7.09 8.47 23.53
C VAL A 120 -7.38 7.59 22.32
N HIS A 121 -6.39 7.47 21.45
CA HIS A 121 -6.41 6.67 20.23
C HIS A 121 -5.16 5.79 20.17
N LYS A 122 -5.29 4.56 19.66
CA LYS A 122 -4.15 3.66 19.45
C LYS A 122 -3.30 4.17 18.28
N CYS A 123 -1.98 4.21 18.48
CA CYS A 123 -1.04 4.48 17.39
C CYS A 123 -1.04 3.34 16.39
N GLN A 124 -0.58 3.60 15.16
CA GLN A 124 -0.47 2.57 14.12
C GLN A 124 0.36 1.38 14.61
N LYS A 125 1.49 1.67 15.27
CA LYS A 125 2.34 0.68 15.93
C LYS A 125 2.57 1.12 17.38
N PRO A 126 2.50 0.19 18.37
CA PRO A 126 2.76 0.54 19.76
C PRO A 126 4.13 1.20 19.95
N GLY A 127 5.15 0.70 19.23
CA GLY A 127 6.52 1.21 19.27
C GLY A 127 6.69 2.64 18.74
N ASN A 128 5.79 3.16 17.90
CA ASN A 128 5.92 4.54 17.39
C ASN A 128 5.59 5.58 18.47
N CYS A 129 4.88 5.18 19.53
CA CYS A 129 4.42 6.03 20.62
C CYS A 129 4.96 5.51 21.96
N PRO A 130 6.25 5.71 22.25
CA PRO A 130 6.88 5.18 23.45
C PRO A 130 6.27 5.76 24.75
N ASN A 131 5.88 7.03 24.73
CA ASN A 131 5.31 7.76 25.89
C ASN A 131 6.09 7.56 27.20
N ASN A 132 7.41 7.73 27.13
CA ASN A 132 8.35 7.47 28.21
C ASN A 132 8.17 8.46 29.39
N GLY A 133 7.39 8.16 30.43
CA GLY A 133 7.47 8.75 31.80
C GLY A 133 7.52 10.30 31.96
N GLY A 134 7.41 10.86 33.17
CA GLY A 134 7.57 12.33 33.43
C GLY A 134 6.35 13.26 33.23
N VAL A 135 6.51 14.55 33.58
CA VAL A 135 5.41 15.53 33.77
C VAL A 135 5.56 16.77 32.87
N THR A 136 6.61 16.84 32.06
CA THR A 136 6.79 17.99 31.16
C THR A 136 5.66 18.07 30.14
N LEU A 137 5.44 19.28 29.61
CA LEU A 137 4.45 19.56 28.57
C LEU A 137 4.48 18.52 27.44
N GLU A 138 5.67 18.24 26.90
CA GLU A 138 5.88 17.27 25.82
C GLU A 138 5.53 15.82 26.23
N ARG A 139 5.87 15.43 27.46
CA ARG A 139 5.61 14.07 27.97
C ARG A 139 4.14 13.84 28.30
N ILE A 140 3.40 14.89 28.64
CA ILE A 140 1.95 14.85 28.80
C ILE A 140 1.25 14.92 27.43
N ALA A 141 1.76 15.73 26.49
CA ALA A 141 1.22 15.79 25.13
C ALA A 141 1.30 14.44 24.41
N GLY A 142 2.35 13.68 24.67
CA GLY A 142 2.66 12.42 24.01
C GLY A 142 3.93 12.58 23.18
N THR A 143 4.80 11.57 23.23
CA THR A 143 6.10 11.59 22.55
C THR A 143 6.13 10.54 21.47
N CYS A 144 6.58 10.92 20.28
CA CYS A 144 6.88 9.98 19.19
C CYS A 144 8.28 9.39 19.36
N GLU A 145 8.47 8.18 18.84
CA GLU A 145 9.78 7.55 18.71
C GLU A 145 10.68 8.34 17.74
N ASP A 146 11.99 8.25 17.91
CA ASP A 146 12.95 8.92 17.05
C ASP A 146 12.74 8.55 15.56
N GLY A 147 12.70 9.57 14.71
CA GLY A 147 12.41 9.43 13.28
C GLY A 147 10.93 9.51 12.91
N TYR A 148 10.01 9.55 13.89
CA TYR A 148 8.58 9.69 13.68
C TYR A 148 8.03 11.05 14.15
N ARG A 149 7.02 11.57 13.45
CA ARG A 149 6.31 12.82 13.76
C ARG A 149 4.86 12.77 13.27
N GLY A 150 4.13 13.88 13.44
CA GLY A 150 2.77 14.05 12.92
C GLY A 150 1.71 13.37 13.78
N TRP A 151 0.47 13.37 13.30
CA TRP A 151 -0.65 12.76 14.00
C TRP A 151 -0.44 11.25 14.21
N LEU A 152 -0.69 10.73 15.42
CA LEU A 152 -0.46 9.30 15.77
C LEU A 152 0.97 8.79 15.51
N CYS A 153 1.95 9.69 15.38
CA CYS A 153 3.33 9.36 15.02
C CYS A 153 3.43 8.54 13.71
N SER A 154 2.60 8.88 12.71
CA SER A 154 2.52 8.15 11.44
C SER A 154 3.44 8.69 10.34
N LYS A 155 4.01 9.90 10.51
CA LYS A 155 4.90 10.51 9.52
C LYS A 155 6.37 10.34 9.87
N CYS A 156 7.22 10.35 8.85
CA CYS A 156 8.66 10.36 9.04
C CYS A 156 9.19 11.79 9.23
N MET A 157 10.16 11.94 10.14
CA MET A 157 10.91 13.16 10.34
C MET A 157 11.86 13.44 9.16
N ASN A 158 12.35 14.67 9.08
CA ASN A 158 13.35 15.05 8.08
C ASN A 158 14.59 14.15 8.18
N GLY A 159 15.13 13.74 7.03
CA GLY A 159 16.24 12.78 6.98
C GLY A 159 15.82 11.31 7.15
N HIS A 160 14.53 11.02 7.21
CA HIS A 160 13.96 9.67 7.16
C HIS A 160 12.95 9.55 6.02
N TYR A 161 12.74 8.34 5.51
CA TYR A 161 11.74 8.04 4.49
C TYR A 161 10.90 6.82 4.90
N SER A 162 9.69 6.71 4.36
CA SER A 162 8.73 5.67 4.73
C SER A 162 8.87 4.41 3.86
N VAL A 163 8.97 3.25 4.49
CA VAL A 163 8.88 1.92 3.86
C VAL A 163 7.92 1.05 4.68
N LEU A 164 6.83 0.58 4.08
CA LEU A 164 5.79 -0.24 4.76
C LEU A 164 5.38 0.29 6.16
N ASN A 165 5.13 1.60 6.27
CA ASN A 165 4.80 2.31 7.52
C ASN A 165 5.88 2.24 8.61
N SER A 166 7.15 2.08 8.24
CA SER A 166 8.31 2.24 9.11
C SER A 166 9.19 3.37 8.56
N CYS A 167 9.74 4.20 9.45
CA CYS A 167 10.63 5.29 9.07
C CYS A 167 12.08 4.84 9.18
N ILE A 168 12.81 4.92 8.06
CA ILE A 168 14.21 4.48 7.93
C ILE A 168 15.08 5.72 7.64
N PRO A 169 16.27 5.84 8.25
CA PRO A 169 17.17 6.96 7.96
C PRO A 169 17.60 6.98 6.48
N CYS A 170 17.69 8.19 5.92
CA CYS A 170 18.14 8.40 4.55
C CYS A 170 19.61 7.97 4.38
N PRO A 171 19.95 7.25 3.30
CA PRO A 171 21.33 6.91 3.00
C PRO A 171 22.12 8.16 2.55
N HIS A 172 23.45 8.02 2.51
CA HIS A 172 24.33 9.09 2.05
C HIS A 172 23.99 9.55 0.63
N LYS A 173 24.12 10.84 0.33
CA LYS A 173 23.66 11.47 -0.94
C LYS A 173 24.18 10.78 -2.20
N VAL A 174 25.38 10.20 -2.15
CA VAL A 174 25.99 9.47 -3.28
C VAL A 174 25.20 8.20 -3.61
N TRP A 175 24.75 7.45 -2.60
CA TRP A 175 23.96 6.25 -2.79
C TRP A 175 22.57 6.54 -3.36
N LEU A 176 22.00 7.71 -3.08
CA LEU A 176 20.72 8.14 -3.67
C LEU A 176 20.77 8.22 -5.20
N PHE A 177 21.92 8.49 -5.81
CA PHE A 177 22.08 8.50 -7.28
C PHE A 177 22.54 7.16 -7.84
N ILE A 178 23.42 6.45 -7.13
CA ILE A 178 23.97 5.17 -7.58
C ILE A 178 22.89 4.08 -7.60
N GLU A 179 22.03 4.02 -6.58
CA GLU A 179 21.02 2.97 -6.46
C GLU A 179 20.00 2.99 -7.62
N PRO A 180 19.39 4.14 -8.00
CA PRO A 180 18.48 4.22 -9.15
C PRO A 180 19.20 3.98 -10.48
N LEU A 181 20.42 4.50 -10.66
CA LEU A 181 21.21 4.25 -11.88
C LEU A 181 21.59 2.77 -12.02
N GLY A 182 21.90 2.12 -10.91
CA GLY A 182 22.16 0.67 -10.85
C GLY A 182 20.93 -0.14 -11.24
N ILE A 183 19.74 0.23 -10.73
CA ILE A 183 18.47 -0.41 -11.10
C ILE A 183 18.16 -0.19 -12.58
N ILE A 184 18.28 1.05 -13.08
CA ILE A 184 18.08 1.36 -14.50
C ILE A 184 19.07 0.57 -15.36
N GLY A 185 20.33 0.48 -14.94
CA GLY A 185 21.37 -0.31 -15.59
C GLY A 185 21.05 -1.81 -15.62
N LEU A 186 20.57 -2.38 -14.51
CA LEU A 186 20.10 -3.77 -14.42
C LEU A 186 18.89 -4.01 -15.32
N CYS A 187 17.91 -3.10 -15.33
CA CYS A 187 16.76 -3.17 -16.22
C CYS A 187 17.19 -3.08 -17.69
N ALA A 188 18.12 -2.20 -18.02
CA ALA A 188 18.66 -2.04 -19.37
C ALA A 188 19.47 -3.26 -19.81
N LEU A 189 20.26 -3.86 -18.91
CA LEU A 189 21.02 -5.08 -19.15
C LEU A 189 20.09 -6.29 -19.30
N PHE A 190 19.07 -6.41 -18.45
CA PHE A 190 18.02 -7.40 -18.62
C PHE A 190 17.32 -7.22 -19.97
N CYS A 191 16.94 -6.00 -20.32
CA CYS A 191 16.34 -5.69 -21.63
C CYS A 191 17.31 -6.01 -22.78
N SER A 192 18.60 -5.74 -22.66
CA SER A 192 19.58 -6.00 -23.72
C SER A 192 19.84 -7.50 -23.90
N VAL A 193 19.92 -8.28 -22.81
CA VAL A 193 20.00 -9.75 -22.82
C VAL A 193 18.74 -10.33 -23.47
N VAL A 194 17.57 -9.83 -23.09
CA VAL A 194 16.29 -10.22 -23.66
C VAL A 194 16.22 -9.91 -25.16
N LEU A 195 16.62 -8.70 -25.57
CA LEU A 195 16.66 -8.29 -26.97
C LEU A 195 17.72 -9.09 -27.77
N TRP A 196 18.82 -9.45 -27.14
CA TRP A 196 19.87 -10.27 -27.73
C TRP A 196 19.39 -11.72 -27.94
N GLN A 197 18.73 -12.32 -26.95
CA GLN A 197 18.07 -13.63 -27.09
C GLN A 197 16.99 -13.57 -28.18
N TYR A 198 16.16 -12.54 -28.20
CA TYR A 198 15.15 -12.33 -29.25
C TYR A 198 15.76 -12.24 -30.66
N LYS A 199 16.87 -11.51 -30.82
CA LYS A 199 17.57 -11.40 -32.10
C LYS A 199 18.22 -12.73 -32.51
N ARG A 200 18.68 -13.52 -31.55
CA ARG A 200 19.29 -14.84 -31.77
C ARG A 200 18.26 -15.88 -32.19
N GLU A 201 17.08 -15.89 -31.57
CA GLU A 201 15.97 -16.79 -31.94
C GLU A 201 15.41 -16.48 -33.31
N LYS A 202 15.35 -15.20 -33.70
CA LYS A 202 14.88 -14.82 -35.04
C LYS A 202 15.75 -15.37 -36.19
N LYS A 203 17.00 -15.78 -35.91
CA LYS A 203 17.88 -16.45 -36.88
C LYS A 203 17.60 -17.97 -36.99
N GLY A 204 16.95 -18.59 -36.01
CA GLY A 204 16.55 -20.00 -36.05
C GLY A 204 15.04 -20.13 -36.25
N ARG A 205 14.60 -20.60 -37.42
CA ARG A 205 13.18 -20.94 -37.66
C ARG A 205 12.78 -22.10 -36.74
N LEU A 206 12.26 -21.81 -35.55
CA LEU A 206 11.55 -22.78 -34.72
C LEU A 206 10.10 -22.33 -34.57
N VAL A 207 9.21 -23.16 -35.11
CA VAL A 207 7.75 -23.03 -35.08
C VAL A 207 7.28 -23.42 -33.68
N GLY A 208 7.45 -22.52 -32.71
CA GLY A 208 7.08 -22.73 -31.31
C GLY A 208 7.05 -21.42 -30.51
N ARG A 209 6.53 -21.48 -29.28
CA ARG A 209 6.49 -20.35 -28.32
C ARG A 209 7.92 -19.86 -28.09
N SER A 210 8.21 -18.57 -28.32
CA SER A 210 9.58 -18.05 -28.14
C SER A 210 9.95 -18.07 -26.65
N VAL A 211 11.24 -18.20 -26.31
CA VAL A 211 11.67 -18.14 -24.89
C VAL A 211 11.26 -16.81 -24.27
N MET A 212 11.19 -15.76 -25.08
CA MET A 212 10.68 -14.45 -24.68
C MET A 212 9.22 -14.47 -24.25
N ASP A 213 8.35 -15.18 -24.97
CA ASP A 213 6.94 -15.32 -24.57
C ASP A 213 6.78 -16.07 -23.25
N VAL A 214 7.66 -17.04 -22.98
CA VAL A 214 7.71 -17.77 -21.70
C VAL A 214 8.17 -16.86 -20.56
N ILE A 215 9.22 -16.06 -20.77
CA ILE A 215 9.72 -15.12 -19.76
C ILE A 215 8.66 -14.06 -19.44
N VAL A 216 8.06 -13.46 -20.46
CA VAL A 216 7.01 -12.44 -20.29
C VAL A 216 5.78 -13.04 -19.59
N SER A 217 5.37 -14.26 -19.96
CA SER A 217 4.27 -14.97 -19.29
C SER A 217 4.46 -15.03 -17.79
N ARG A 218 5.66 -15.47 -17.38
CA ARG A 218 5.96 -15.70 -15.98
C ARG A 218 6.27 -14.43 -15.20
N LEU A 219 6.89 -13.43 -15.84
CA LEU A 219 7.11 -12.13 -15.22
C LEU A 219 5.78 -11.45 -14.85
N LYS A 220 4.72 -11.61 -15.68
CA LYS A 220 3.37 -11.12 -15.34
C LYS A 220 2.81 -11.73 -14.06
N ILE A 221 3.05 -13.03 -13.84
CA ILE A 221 2.62 -13.75 -12.64
C ILE A 221 3.33 -13.18 -11.41
N VAL A 222 4.66 -13.05 -11.47
CA VAL A 222 5.48 -12.51 -10.38
C VAL A 222 5.13 -11.05 -10.08
N LEU A 223 5.04 -10.21 -11.11
CA LEU A 223 4.59 -8.81 -10.95
C LEU A 223 3.18 -8.77 -10.35
N GLY A 224 2.27 -9.62 -10.81
CA GLY A 224 0.92 -9.68 -10.27
C GLY A 224 0.83 -10.15 -8.82
N PHE A 225 1.74 -11.01 -8.38
CA PHE A 225 1.86 -11.43 -6.98
C PHE A 225 2.33 -10.25 -6.11
N TYR A 226 3.45 -9.63 -6.48
CA TYR A 226 4.03 -8.55 -5.68
C TYR A 226 3.23 -7.24 -5.71
N GLN A 227 2.50 -6.96 -6.79
CA GLN A 227 1.56 -5.83 -6.84
C GLN A 227 0.41 -5.96 -5.84
N VAL A 228 -0.03 -7.19 -5.52
CA VAL A 228 -1.08 -7.42 -4.52
C VAL A 228 -0.48 -7.48 -3.12
N VAL A 229 0.62 -8.21 -2.94
CA VAL A 229 1.28 -8.34 -1.64
C VAL A 229 1.84 -7.01 -1.14
N GLY A 230 2.42 -6.17 -2.01
CA GLY A 230 2.96 -4.86 -1.65
C GLY A 230 1.90 -3.93 -1.08
N GLY A 231 0.80 -3.71 -1.81
CA GLY A 231 -0.33 -2.92 -1.33
C GLY A 231 -0.99 -3.49 -0.06
N PHE A 232 -1.01 -4.82 0.06
CA PHE A 232 -1.49 -5.50 1.26
C PHE A 232 -0.60 -5.24 2.49
N PHE A 233 0.71 -5.46 2.35
CA PHE A 233 1.70 -5.28 3.41
C PHE A 233 1.79 -3.83 3.88
N ALA A 234 1.67 -2.87 2.95
CA ALA A 234 1.61 -1.45 3.27
C ALA A 234 0.39 -1.05 4.12
N SER A 235 -0.62 -1.91 4.22
CA SER A 235 -1.83 -1.66 5.00
C SER A 235 -1.87 -2.41 6.33
N MET A 236 -0.90 -3.30 6.57
CA MET A 236 -0.79 -4.08 7.79
C MET A 236 0.00 -3.31 8.86
N HIS A 237 -0.68 -2.94 9.95
CA HIS A 237 -0.08 -2.18 11.04
C HIS A 237 0.36 -3.05 12.23
N GLY A 238 -0.16 -4.28 12.36
CA GLY A 238 0.12 -5.18 13.50
C GLY A 238 1.38 -6.03 13.39
N VAL A 239 2.08 -6.03 12.26
CA VAL A 239 3.30 -6.84 12.06
C VAL A 239 4.55 -5.99 12.26
N ASN A 240 5.46 -6.46 13.11
CA ASN A 240 6.76 -5.83 13.33
C ASN A 240 7.70 -6.13 12.15
N TRP A 241 7.84 -5.16 11.24
CA TRP A 241 8.74 -5.22 10.09
C TRP A 241 10.19 -4.97 10.50
N THR A 242 10.82 -5.95 11.16
CA THR A 242 12.23 -5.88 11.56
C THR A 242 13.09 -6.93 10.84
N GLY A 243 14.38 -6.63 10.66
CA GLY A 243 15.36 -7.55 10.10
C GLY A 243 15.03 -8.00 8.66
N ALA A 244 14.87 -9.31 8.45
CA ALA A 244 14.66 -9.90 7.12
C ALA A 244 13.37 -9.44 6.42
N LEU A 245 12.31 -9.15 7.18
CA LEU A 245 11.05 -8.65 6.63
C LEU A 245 11.19 -7.23 6.06
N GLN A 246 12.04 -6.40 6.66
CA GLN A 246 12.32 -5.06 6.16
C GLN A 246 13.01 -5.11 4.79
N LEU A 247 14.02 -5.98 4.63
CA LEU A 247 14.72 -6.18 3.36
C LEU A 247 13.77 -6.66 2.24
N ILE A 248 12.88 -7.60 2.57
CA ILE A 248 11.88 -8.08 1.62
C ILE A 248 10.87 -6.99 1.32
N GLY A 249 10.43 -6.22 2.32
CA GLY A 249 9.52 -5.10 2.13
C GLY A 249 10.07 -4.03 1.19
N GLU A 250 11.35 -3.68 1.35
CA GLU A 250 12.06 -2.79 0.42
C GLU A 250 12.06 -3.37 -1.00
N ALA A 251 12.42 -4.65 -1.16
CA ALA A 251 12.43 -5.33 -2.46
C ALA A 251 11.03 -5.41 -3.11
N ILE A 252 9.99 -5.72 -2.33
CA ILE A 252 8.60 -5.78 -2.81
C ILE A 252 8.17 -4.41 -3.33
N THR A 253 8.51 -3.35 -2.60
CA THR A 253 8.08 -2.00 -2.98
C THR A 253 8.76 -1.52 -4.26
N TYR A 254 9.98 -2.00 -4.56
CA TYR A 254 10.62 -1.80 -5.88
C TYR A 254 9.87 -2.52 -7.02
N VAL A 255 9.42 -3.75 -6.78
CA VAL A 255 8.75 -4.59 -7.79
C VAL A 255 7.30 -4.15 -8.04
N GLU A 256 6.64 -3.54 -7.06
CA GLU A 256 5.28 -3.00 -7.18
C GLU A 256 5.17 -1.90 -8.26
N LEU A 257 6.28 -1.27 -8.64
CA LEU A 257 6.35 -0.15 -9.60
C LEU A 257 5.44 1.01 -9.18
N THR A 258 5.33 1.29 -7.88
CA THR A 258 4.72 2.53 -7.38
C THR A 258 5.64 3.68 -7.78
N ILE A 259 5.29 4.33 -8.90
CA ILE A 259 6.17 5.09 -9.82
C ILE A 259 7.07 6.15 -9.15
N LEU A 260 6.82 6.60 -7.91
CA LEU A 260 7.53 7.76 -7.34
C LEU A 260 7.98 7.71 -5.88
N ARG A 261 7.42 6.85 -5.01
CA ARG A 261 7.79 6.90 -3.58
C ARG A 261 9.25 6.53 -3.32
N ILE A 262 9.82 5.63 -4.12
CA ILE A 262 11.11 4.98 -3.75
C ILE A 262 12.22 5.16 -4.78
N VAL A 263 11.93 5.16 -6.10
CA VAL A 263 13.00 5.24 -7.11
C VAL A 263 13.85 6.52 -6.98
N VAL A 264 13.27 7.61 -6.45
CA VAL A 264 13.99 8.88 -6.27
C VAL A 264 13.99 9.35 -4.81
N ARG A 265 13.41 8.60 -3.84
CA ARG A 265 13.26 8.98 -2.41
C ARG A 265 13.31 10.52 -2.17
N PRO A 266 12.36 11.29 -2.72
CA PRO A 266 12.54 12.74 -2.90
C PRO A 266 12.72 13.51 -1.60
N GLN A 267 12.14 13.03 -0.49
CA GLN A 267 12.34 13.56 0.86
C GLN A 267 13.82 13.59 1.30
N CYS A 268 14.66 12.68 0.78
CA CYS A 268 16.08 12.64 1.07
C CYS A 268 16.91 13.64 0.23
N TYR A 269 16.33 14.20 -0.84
CA TYR A 269 16.93 15.27 -1.64
C TYR A 269 16.61 16.64 -1.08
N ASP A 270 15.32 16.88 -0.83
CA ASP A 270 14.81 18.09 -0.19
C ASP A 270 13.67 17.71 0.76
N SER A 271 13.74 18.22 1.99
CA SER A 271 12.67 18.10 2.98
C SER A 271 11.32 18.67 2.51
N GLN A 272 11.31 19.59 1.53
CA GLN A 272 10.07 20.15 0.98
C GLN A 272 9.44 19.28 -0.11
N LEU A 273 10.20 18.34 -0.70
CA LEU A 273 9.70 17.42 -1.72
C LEU A 273 9.06 16.17 -1.07
N GLU A 274 8.09 16.39 -0.19
CA GLU A 274 7.26 15.34 0.39
C GLU A 274 6.19 14.91 -0.64
N ILE A 275 6.26 13.66 -1.09
CA ILE A 275 5.22 13.07 -1.93
C ILE A 275 3.98 12.83 -1.07
N ASN A 276 3.05 13.78 -1.11
CA ASN A 276 1.74 13.65 -0.49
C ASN A 276 0.77 12.86 -1.38
N PRO A 277 -0.24 12.17 -0.83
CA PRO A 277 -1.25 11.44 -1.60
C PRO A 277 -1.94 12.28 -2.70
N LYS A 278 -2.09 13.60 -2.48
CA LYS A 278 -2.60 14.55 -3.49
C LYS A 278 -1.71 14.59 -4.75
N LEU A 279 -0.40 14.62 -4.56
CA LEU A 279 0.57 14.64 -5.66
C LEU A 279 0.64 13.27 -6.36
N GLU A 280 0.56 12.18 -5.60
CA GLU A 280 0.51 10.81 -6.15
C GLU A 280 -0.69 10.60 -7.06
N PHE A 281 -1.83 11.17 -6.69
CA PHE A 281 -3.02 11.16 -7.52
C PHE A 281 -2.82 11.91 -8.84
N ILE A 282 -2.27 13.14 -8.79
CA ILE A 282 -1.99 13.94 -9.99
C ILE A 282 -1.05 13.17 -10.93
N ILE A 283 0.00 12.56 -10.39
CA ILE A 283 0.98 11.84 -11.20
C ILE A 283 0.37 10.52 -11.71
N GLY A 284 -0.38 9.80 -10.89
CA GLY A 284 -1.09 8.58 -11.30
C GLY A 284 -2.07 8.81 -12.45
N VAL A 285 -2.86 9.88 -12.41
CA VAL A 285 -3.83 10.22 -13.47
C VAL A 285 -3.15 10.78 -14.73
N SER A 286 -2.08 11.57 -14.57
CA SER A 286 -1.36 12.14 -15.71
C SER A 286 -0.46 11.14 -16.43
N LEU A 287 0.03 10.10 -15.75
CA LEU A 287 0.96 9.14 -16.33
C LEU A 287 0.42 8.38 -17.56
N PRO A 288 -0.81 7.83 -17.57
CA PRO A 288 -1.39 7.23 -18.77
C PRO A 288 -1.47 8.21 -19.95
N VAL A 289 -1.88 9.46 -19.67
CA VAL A 289 -1.96 10.51 -20.69
C VAL A 289 -0.57 10.78 -21.25
N PHE A 290 0.43 10.95 -20.39
CA PHE A 290 1.82 11.16 -20.77
C PHE A 290 2.41 10.02 -21.62
N ILE A 291 2.18 8.76 -21.23
CA ILE A 291 2.63 7.58 -22.00
C ILE A 291 2.01 7.58 -23.39
N THR A 292 0.70 7.87 -23.50
CA THR A 292 0.00 7.88 -24.79
C THR A 292 0.41 9.06 -25.67
N THR A 293 0.64 10.24 -25.11
CA THR A 293 1.06 11.43 -25.87
C THR A 293 2.48 11.28 -26.40
N ILE A 294 3.43 10.81 -25.60
CA ILE A 294 4.81 10.55 -26.06
C ILE A 294 4.84 9.51 -27.18
N ALA A 295 4.06 8.44 -27.04
CA ALA A 295 4.00 7.42 -28.08
C ALA A 295 3.38 7.96 -29.38
N ALA A 296 2.35 8.80 -29.27
CA ALA A 296 1.73 9.46 -30.41
C ALA A 296 2.70 10.44 -31.10
N THR A 297 3.40 11.28 -30.34
CA THR A 297 4.39 12.22 -30.89
C THR A 297 5.54 11.49 -31.56
N TYR A 298 6.06 10.41 -30.95
CA TYR A 298 7.07 9.55 -31.58
C TYR A 298 6.59 8.94 -32.90
N PHE A 299 5.35 8.45 -32.95
CA PHE A 299 4.76 7.89 -34.17
C PHE A 299 4.60 8.95 -35.27
N TYR A 300 4.05 10.12 -34.95
CA TYR A 300 3.87 11.21 -35.92
C TYR A 300 5.19 11.80 -36.38
N ALA A 301 6.17 12.00 -35.49
CA ALA A 301 7.51 12.45 -35.84
C ALA A 301 8.22 11.44 -36.76
N SER A 302 8.11 10.15 -36.45
CA SER A 302 8.64 9.09 -37.32
C SER A 302 7.95 9.09 -38.69
N LYS A 303 6.62 9.20 -38.73
CA LYS A 303 5.84 9.29 -39.98
C LYS A 303 6.27 10.50 -40.81
N TRP A 304 6.45 11.66 -40.17
CA TRP A 304 6.89 12.88 -40.82
C TRP A 304 8.32 12.75 -41.36
N TYR A 305 9.24 12.22 -40.55
CA TYR A 305 10.62 11.93 -40.97
C TYR A 305 10.63 11.02 -42.20
N PHE A 306 9.92 9.89 -42.19
CA PHE A 306 9.87 8.99 -43.34
C PHE A 306 9.30 9.66 -44.59
N HIS A 307 8.27 10.49 -44.45
CA HIS A 307 7.69 11.23 -45.58
C HIS A 307 8.67 12.28 -46.15
N TYR A 308 9.45 12.94 -45.28
CA TYR A 308 10.49 13.88 -45.69
C TYR A 308 11.66 13.18 -46.41
N THR A 309 12.17 12.08 -45.87
CA THR A 309 13.31 11.35 -46.44
C THR A 309 12.96 10.61 -47.74
N LYS A 310 11.74 10.05 -47.86
CA LYS A 310 11.28 9.34 -49.06
C LYS A 310 10.72 10.22 -50.18
N ARG A 311 10.58 11.54 -49.97
CA ARG A 311 10.40 12.50 -51.08
C ARG A 311 11.53 12.39 -52.12
N LYS A 312 12.66 11.76 -51.77
CA LYS A 312 13.83 11.54 -52.62
C LYS A 312 13.81 10.24 -53.45
N PHE A 313 13.00 9.22 -53.11
CA PHE A 313 12.87 7.95 -53.86
C PHE A 313 11.51 7.25 -53.60
N PRO A 314 10.66 6.99 -54.63
CA PRO A 314 9.30 6.53 -54.44
C PRO A 314 9.22 5.00 -54.46
N ASP A 315 9.05 4.40 -53.29
CA ASP A 315 8.56 3.04 -53.16
C ASP A 315 7.48 3.03 -52.06
N HIS A 316 6.22 3.02 -52.49
CA HIS A 316 5.05 3.30 -51.65
C HIS A 316 4.63 2.09 -50.81
N ASP A 317 4.81 0.87 -51.33
CA ASP A 317 4.42 -0.39 -50.66
C ASP A 317 5.36 -0.74 -49.50
N SER A 318 6.67 -0.49 -49.65
CA SER A 318 7.61 -0.67 -48.56
C SER A 318 7.37 0.34 -47.41
N LEU A 319 6.91 1.56 -47.71
CA LEU A 319 6.60 2.57 -46.69
C LEU A 319 5.39 2.16 -45.84
N GLN A 320 4.30 1.73 -46.46
CA GLN A 320 3.07 1.35 -45.76
C GLN A 320 3.30 0.14 -44.84
N SER A 321 4.07 -0.85 -45.30
CA SER A 321 4.43 -2.02 -44.49
C SER A 321 5.34 -1.66 -43.29
N HIS A 322 6.28 -0.72 -43.45
CA HIS A 322 7.11 -0.22 -42.35
C HIS A 322 6.31 0.57 -41.32
N LEU A 323 5.41 1.46 -41.76
CA LEU A 323 4.54 2.24 -40.87
C LEU A 323 3.57 1.34 -40.10
N PHE A 324 3.04 0.28 -40.71
CA PHE A 324 2.19 -0.70 -40.03
C PHE A 324 2.96 -1.46 -38.94
N LYS A 325 4.20 -1.89 -39.23
CA LYS A 325 5.09 -2.53 -38.25
C LYS A 325 5.42 -1.59 -37.09
N LEU A 326 5.74 -0.33 -37.39
CA LEU A 326 6.03 0.69 -36.38
C LEU A 326 4.81 0.95 -35.49
N LYS A 327 3.64 1.20 -36.10
CA LYS A 327 2.37 1.39 -35.39
C LYS A 327 2.08 0.24 -34.43
N THR A 328 2.22 -1.00 -34.90
CA THR A 328 1.96 -2.19 -34.09
C THR A 328 2.91 -2.29 -32.90
N LYS A 329 4.20 -1.97 -33.08
CA LYS A 329 5.18 -1.94 -31.99
C LYS A 329 4.88 -0.84 -30.97
N VAL A 330 4.61 0.38 -31.41
CA VAL A 330 4.31 1.52 -30.53
C VAL A 330 3.06 1.23 -29.71
N ILE A 331 1.98 0.74 -30.34
CA ILE A 331 0.75 0.34 -29.64
C ILE A 331 1.03 -0.77 -28.62
N THR A 332 1.86 -1.76 -28.97
CA THR A 332 2.23 -2.84 -28.05
C THR A 332 2.95 -2.29 -26.82
N VAL A 333 3.93 -1.41 -26.99
CA VAL A 333 4.66 -0.79 -25.87
C VAL A 333 3.72 0.01 -24.98
N VAL A 334 2.86 0.86 -25.56
CA VAL A 334 1.88 1.63 -24.79
C VAL A 334 0.95 0.72 -23.99
N LEU A 335 0.39 -0.31 -24.61
CA LEU A 335 -0.51 -1.23 -23.93
C LEU A 335 0.18 -2.01 -22.81
N VAL A 336 1.43 -2.44 -23.01
CA VAL A 336 2.21 -3.13 -21.97
C VAL A 336 2.49 -2.19 -20.79
N LEU A 337 2.91 -0.96 -21.06
CA LEU A 337 3.17 0.04 -20.02
C LEU A 337 1.90 0.35 -19.23
N LEU A 338 0.79 0.64 -19.93
CA LEU A 338 -0.51 0.89 -19.29
C LEU A 338 -1.00 -0.32 -18.48
N PHE A 339 -0.78 -1.54 -18.97
CA PHE A 339 -1.17 -2.75 -18.25
C PHE A 339 -0.36 -2.94 -16.96
N ILE A 340 0.95 -2.69 -17.01
CA ILE A 340 1.83 -2.82 -15.85
C ILE A 340 1.53 -1.74 -14.80
N THR A 341 1.31 -0.50 -15.22
CA THR A 341 1.03 0.63 -14.32
C THR A 341 -0.42 0.71 -13.87
N TYR A 342 -1.33 -0.09 -14.44
CA TYR A 342 -2.76 -0.02 -14.13
C TYR A 342 -3.08 -0.29 -12.64
N PRO A 343 -2.62 -1.39 -12.00
CA PRO A 343 -2.91 -1.63 -10.59
C PRO A 343 -2.42 -0.52 -9.63
N PRO A 344 -1.17 -0.01 -9.71
CA PRO A 344 -0.74 1.06 -8.81
C PRO A 344 -1.50 2.37 -9.07
N ILE A 345 -1.83 2.72 -10.32
CA ILE A 345 -2.66 3.89 -10.63
C ILE A 345 -4.07 3.75 -10.05
N CYS A 346 -4.67 2.56 -10.11
CA CYS A 346 -5.96 2.32 -9.47
C CYS A 346 -5.88 2.57 -7.95
N SER A 347 -4.81 2.08 -7.31
CA SER A 347 -4.59 2.30 -5.86
C SER A 347 -4.52 3.80 -5.52
N THR A 348 -3.76 4.60 -6.27
CA THR A 348 -3.66 6.05 -6.01
C THR A 348 -4.98 6.79 -6.23
N ILE A 349 -5.81 6.35 -7.17
CA ILE A 349 -7.17 6.90 -7.38
C ILE A 349 -8.06 6.59 -6.17
N PHE A 350 -8.04 5.36 -5.66
CA PHE A 350 -8.90 4.94 -4.55
C PHE A 350 -8.49 5.51 -3.19
N GLN A 351 -7.21 5.84 -3.00
CA GLN A 351 -6.74 6.45 -1.75
C GLN A 351 -7.42 7.79 -1.43
N LEU A 352 -7.90 8.53 -2.44
CA LEU A 352 -8.60 9.80 -2.24
C LEU A 352 -10.12 9.66 -2.24
N TYR A 353 -10.67 8.47 -2.04
CA TYR A 353 -12.12 8.31 -1.90
C TYR A 353 -12.59 8.79 -0.52
N PRO A 354 -13.82 9.32 -0.39
CA PRO A 354 -14.38 9.71 0.90
C PRO A 354 -14.43 8.56 1.93
N ARG A 355 -14.52 7.31 1.47
CA ARG A 355 -14.49 6.12 2.33
C ARG A 355 -13.11 5.82 2.92
N ALA A 356 -12.04 6.30 2.30
CA ALA A 356 -10.68 6.17 2.82
C ALA A 356 -10.41 7.12 4.00
N CYS A 357 -11.37 7.97 4.38
CA CYS A 357 -11.28 8.85 5.54
C CYS A 357 -11.69 8.14 6.83
N LYS A 358 -10.85 8.26 7.85
CA LYS A 358 -11.11 7.76 9.21
C LYS A 358 -11.56 8.92 10.10
N THR A 359 -12.61 8.69 10.89
CA THR A 359 -13.13 9.69 11.84
C THR A 359 -12.52 9.46 13.21
N PHE A 360 -11.97 10.52 13.81
CA PHE A 360 -11.40 10.52 15.15
C PHE A 360 -12.15 11.54 16.01
N CYS A 361 -12.77 11.09 17.09
CA CYS A 361 -13.38 11.98 18.07
C CYS A 361 -12.39 12.33 19.17
N LEU A 362 -12.26 13.63 19.46
CA LEU A 362 -11.26 14.19 20.38
C LEU A 362 -11.78 14.30 21.80
N ASP A 363 -13.09 14.45 21.97
CA ASP A 363 -13.77 14.53 23.26
C ASP A 363 -14.38 13.19 23.67
N GLN A 364 -14.56 12.99 24.98
CA GLN A 364 -15.18 11.77 25.51
C GLN A 364 -16.67 11.67 25.13
N LYS A 365 -17.34 12.81 24.91
CA LYS A 365 -18.76 12.89 24.54
C LYS A 365 -19.01 12.73 23.03
N ASN A 366 -17.95 12.54 22.23
CA ASN A 366 -17.98 12.41 20.77
C ASN A 366 -18.71 13.55 20.02
N LYS A 367 -18.62 14.79 20.52
CA LYS A 367 -19.15 16.01 19.87
C LYS A 367 -18.16 16.63 18.89
N HIS A 368 -16.86 16.53 19.17
CA HIS A 368 -15.79 17.12 18.36
C HIS A 368 -15.02 16.01 17.65
N CYS A 369 -15.42 15.71 16.42
CA CYS A 369 -14.79 14.68 15.61
C CYS A 369 -14.19 15.26 14.33
N ILE A 370 -12.95 14.87 14.04
CA ILE A 370 -12.20 15.26 12.85
C ILE A 370 -12.08 14.08 11.88
N LYS A 371 -12.07 14.34 10.58
CA LYS A 371 -11.92 13.30 9.54
C LYS A 371 -10.56 13.42 8.88
N ARG A 372 -9.72 12.40 9.05
CA ARG A 372 -8.35 12.36 8.51
C ARG A 372 -8.21 11.27 7.46
N LEU A 373 -7.35 11.50 6.48
CA LEU A 373 -7.09 10.53 5.41
C LEU A 373 -6.30 9.33 5.95
N ARG A 374 -6.67 8.09 5.62
CA ARG A 374 -5.98 6.90 6.14
C ARG A 374 -4.55 6.73 5.61
N SER A 375 -4.29 7.14 4.38
CA SER A 375 -2.94 7.08 3.79
C SER A 375 -2.00 8.17 4.33
N ASP A 376 -2.55 9.23 4.93
CA ASP A 376 -1.81 10.30 5.60
C ASP A 376 -2.72 11.04 6.61
N PHE A 377 -2.54 10.77 7.90
CA PHE A 377 -3.39 11.33 8.95
C PHE A 377 -3.24 12.84 9.17
N ASP A 378 -2.23 13.50 8.60
CA ASP A 378 -2.11 14.96 8.70
C ASP A 378 -3.04 15.69 7.73
N ILE A 379 -3.54 15.00 6.70
CA ILE A 379 -4.43 15.57 5.69
C ILE A 379 -5.88 15.53 6.19
N ASP A 380 -6.52 16.70 6.21
CA ASP A 380 -7.94 16.83 6.49
C ASP A 380 -8.77 16.44 5.26
N CYS A 381 -9.78 15.60 5.45
CA CYS A 381 -10.67 15.14 4.39
C CYS A 381 -11.65 16.22 3.90
N GLU A 382 -11.87 17.29 4.66
CA GLU A 382 -12.71 18.41 4.22
C GLU A 382 -12.11 19.15 3.02
N ASP A 383 -10.78 19.27 2.98
CA ASP A 383 -10.04 19.92 1.88
C ASP A 383 -9.96 19.07 0.60
N LEU A 384 -10.50 17.84 0.61
CA LEU A 384 -10.37 16.89 -0.50
C LEU A 384 -11.55 16.87 -1.46
N THR A 385 -12.58 17.69 -1.28
CA THR A 385 -13.83 17.64 -2.08
C THR A 385 -13.61 17.65 -3.60
N LEU A 386 -12.75 18.54 -4.11
CA LEU A 386 -12.41 18.58 -5.54
C LEU A 386 -11.70 17.30 -6.00
N TYR A 387 -10.76 16.81 -5.19
CA TYR A 387 -10.02 15.58 -5.48
C TYR A 387 -10.95 14.36 -5.47
N ASN A 388 -11.89 14.29 -4.53
CA ASN A 388 -12.90 13.23 -4.47
C ASN A 388 -13.72 13.16 -5.77
N TYR A 389 -14.19 14.31 -6.27
CA TYR A 389 -14.91 14.36 -7.55
C TYR A 389 -14.02 13.90 -8.72
N SER A 390 -12.78 14.40 -8.77
CA SER A 390 -11.82 14.00 -9.81
C SER A 390 -11.49 12.50 -9.76
N ALA A 391 -11.47 11.89 -8.57
CA ALA A 391 -11.23 10.46 -8.39
C ALA A 391 -12.39 9.63 -8.96
N TYR A 392 -13.66 10.04 -8.76
CA TYR A 392 -14.80 9.39 -9.41
C TYR A 392 -14.75 9.48 -10.93
N VAL A 393 -14.37 10.63 -11.48
CA VAL A 393 -14.18 10.81 -12.94
C VAL A 393 -13.04 9.92 -13.45
N ALA A 394 -11.89 9.91 -12.78
CA ALA A 394 -10.76 9.04 -13.12
C ALA A 394 -11.14 7.55 -13.03
N THR A 395 -12.01 7.18 -12.10
CA THR A 395 -12.52 5.80 -11.98
C THR A 395 -13.35 5.42 -13.20
N ALA A 396 -14.27 6.28 -13.64
CA ALA A 396 -15.05 6.03 -14.84
C ALA A 396 -14.17 5.96 -16.10
N LEU A 397 -13.26 6.93 -16.28
CA LEU A 397 -12.45 7.09 -17.49
C LEU A 397 -11.29 6.10 -17.62
N TYR A 398 -10.69 5.66 -16.52
CA TYR A 398 -9.53 4.78 -16.56
C TYR A 398 -9.82 3.43 -15.92
N VAL A 399 -10.24 3.38 -14.65
CA VAL A 399 -10.43 2.12 -13.93
C VAL A 399 -11.50 1.24 -14.59
N VAL A 400 -12.61 1.80 -15.06
CA VAL A 400 -13.68 1.02 -15.71
C VAL A 400 -13.48 0.98 -17.23
N ALA A 401 -13.28 2.13 -17.86
CA ALA A 401 -13.25 2.17 -19.33
C ALA A 401 -12.05 1.40 -19.92
N PHE A 402 -10.87 1.40 -19.30
CA PHE A 402 -9.70 0.70 -19.84
C PHE A 402 -9.91 -0.83 -19.93
N PRO A 403 -10.27 -1.56 -18.85
CA PRO A 403 -10.59 -2.99 -18.95
C PRO A 403 -11.74 -3.30 -19.90
N VAL A 404 -12.79 -2.48 -19.93
CA VAL A 404 -13.94 -2.66 -20.84
C VAL A 404 -13.53 -2.49 -22.29
N CYS A 405 -12.69 -1.49 -22.60
CA CYS A 405 -12.14 -1.28 -23.94
C CYS A 405 -11.27 -2.46 -24.37
N LEU A 406 -10.39 -2.95 -23.49
CA LEU A 406 -9.58 -4.15 -23.76
C LEU A 406 -10.47 -5.36 -24.05
N LEU A 407 -11.48 -5.60 -23.22
CA LEU A 407 -12.41 -6.72 -23.39
C LEU A 407 -13.18 -6.62 -24.71
N PHE A 408 -13.68 -5.43 -25.05
CA PHE A 408 -14.39 -5.18 -26.30
C PHE A 408 -13.51 -5.43 -27.52
N VAL A 409 -12.28 -4.90 -27.49
CA VAL A 409 -11.29 -5.06 -28.55
C VAL A 409 -10.90 -6.54 -28.72
N LEU A 410 -10.65 -7.25 -27.62
CA LEU A 410 -10.39 -8.70 -27.60
C LEU A 410 -11.55 -9.47 -28.22
N ARG A 411 -12.79 -9.23 -27.77
CA ARG A 411 -14.00 -9.91 -28.27
C ARG A 411 -14.21 -9.69 -29.76
N ARG A 412 -14.05 -8.44 -30.22
CA ARG A 412 -14.20 -8.09 -31.64
C ARG A 412 -13.18 -8.82 -32.51
N HIS A 413 -11.94 -8.96 -32.03
CA HIS A 413 -10.90 -9.66 -32.77
C HIS A 413 -11.12 -11.17 -32.80
N THR A 414 -11.49 -11.78 -31.68
CA THR A 414 -11.78 -13.22 -31.60
C THR A 414 -12.95 -13.61 -32.52
N ARG A 415 -14.03 -12.82 -32.53
CA ARG A 415 -15.18 -13.04 -33.44
C ARG A 415 -14.81 -12.99 -34.92
N ARG A 416 -13.90 -12.07 -35.31
CA ARG A 416 -13.43 -11.98 -36.70
C ARG A 416 -12.62 -13.21 -37.13
N ILE A 417 -11.87 -13.81 -36.22
CA ILE A 417 -11.11 -15.04 -36.51
C ILE A 417 -12.08 -16.20 -36.68
N GLU A 418 -13.02 -16.36 -35.77
CA GLU A 418 -14.03 -17.43 -35.80
C GLU A 418 -14.88 -17.37 -37.09
N SER A 419 -15.36 -16.18 -37.45
CA SER A 419 -16.10 -15.98 -38.71
C SER A 419 -15.27 -16.31 -39.96
N SER A 420 -13.96 -16.11 -39.93
CA SER A 420 -13.11 -16.39 -41.08
C SER A 420 -12.74 -17.85 -41.21
N ASN A 421 -12.49 -18.53 -40.09
CA ASN A 421 -12.22 -19.97 -40.09
C ASN A 421 -13.46 -20.75 -40.55
N ASN A 422 -14.64 -20.32 -40.13
CA ASN A 422 -15.90 -20.91 -40.57
C ASN A 422 -16.12 -20.68 -42.08
N PHE A 423 -15.74 -19.51 -42.61
CA PHE A 423 -15.81 -19.22 -44.04
C PHE A 423 -14.84 -20.09 -44.86
N GLU A 424 -13.59 -20.27 -44.41
CA GLU A 424 -12.61 -21.15 -45.05
C GLU A 424 -13.05 -22.62 -45.07
N LEU A 425 -13.63 -23.12 -43.96
CA LEU A 425 -14.16 -24.48 -43.87
C LEU A 425 -15.34 -24.72 -44.84
N LEU A 426 -16.25 -23.75 -44.97
CA LEU A 426 -17.39 -23.80 -45.90
C LEU A 426 -16.97 -23.71 -47.39
N THR A 427 -15.88 -23.02 -47.70
CA THR A 427 -15.31 -23.04 -49.06
C THR A 427 -14.58 -24.34 -49.38
N ALA A 428 -13.95 -24.99 -48.38
CA ALA A 428 -13.28 -26.27 -48.59
C ALA A 428 -14.27 -27.41 -48.89
N GLU A 429 -15.43 -27.44 -48.22
CA GLU A 429 -16.47 -28.46 -48.50
C GLU A 429 -17.14 -28.33 -49.88
N ASN A 430 -17.11 -27.15 -50.51
CA ASN A 430 -17.72 -26.95 -51.83
C ASN A 430 -16.79 -27.29 -53.01
N THR A 431 -15.56 -27.76 -52.76
CA THR A 431 -14.56 -28.01 -53.81
C THR A 431 -14.18 -29.49 -53.95
N ASP A 432 -15.12 -30.41 -53.71
CA ASP A 432 -14.96 -31.82 -54.06
C ASP A 432 -15.66 -32.14 -55.40
N SER A 433 -14.94 -31.88 -56.49
CA SER A 433 -15.10 -32.64 -57.75
C SER A 433 -13.89 -32.45 -58.67
N SER A 434 -12.92 -33.35 -58.53
CA SER A 434 -12.13 -34.01 -59.60
C SER A 434 -10.64 -34.15 -59.26
N VAL A 435 -10.18 -35.38 -59.41
CA VAL A 435 -8.91 -36.00 -59.04
C VAL A 435 -7.75 -35.54 -59.93
N ASN A 436 -6.56 -35.28 -59.36
CA ASN A 436 -5.30 -35.92 -59.80
C ASN A 436 -4.11 -35.66 -58.86
N GLU A 437 -3.34 -36.73 -58.70
CA GLU A 437 -2.15 -36.92 -57.88
C GLU A 437 -0.93 -36.17 -58.45
N SER A 438 -0.04 -35.73 -57.56
CA SER A 438 1.28 -35.12 -57.80
C SER A 438 1.33 -33.69 -58.37
N THR A 439 1.25 -32.69 -57.47
CA THR A 439 1.94 -31.41 -57.68
C THR A 439 2.53 -30.92 -56.35
N HIS A 440 3.85 -31.01 -56.24
CA HIS A 440 4.64 -30.38 -55.19
C HIS A 440 4.70 -28.88 -55.49
N LEU A 441 3.76 -28.06 -54.98
CA LEU A 441 3.84 -26.62 -55.23
C LEU A 441 3.00 -25.78 -54.26
N ILE A 442 3.65 -24.69 -53.85
CA ILE A 442 3.14 -23.49 -53.19
C ILE A 442 2.96 -23.60 -51.67
N CYS A 443 4.10 -23.81 -51.01
CA CYS A 443 4.53 -22.87 -49.98
C CYS A 443 4.38 -21.43 -50.54
N ASP A 444 3.77 -20.52 -49.78
CA ASP A 444 3.34 -19.16 -50.16
C ASP A 444 1.96 -19.03 -50.84
N THR A 445 0.91 -19.07 -50.03
CA THR A 445 -0.20 -18.13 -50.25
C THR A 445 -0.74 -17.61 -48.92
N SER A 446 -0.53 -16.31 -48.73
CA SER A 446 -1.26 -15.39 -47.87
C SER A 446 -1.29 -15.69 -46.38
N GLU A 447 -0.34 -15.06 -45.67
CA GLU A 447 -0.53 -14.49 -44.34
C GLU A 447 -1.56 -15.20 -43.44
N ARG A 448 -1.13 -16.25 -42.74
CA ARG A 448 -1.76 -16.62 -41.46
C ARG A 448 -1.88 -15.33 -40.65
N ARG A 449 -3.08 -14.72 -40.64
CA ARG A 449 -3.33 -13.34 -40.20
C ARG A 449 -2.64 -13.13 -38.87
N ARG A 450 -1.47 -12.49 -38.90
CA ARG A 450 -0.63 -12.39 -37.72
C ARG A 450 -1.42 -11.56 -36.74
N LEU A 451 -1.83 -12.19 -35.64
CA LEU A 451 -2.38 -11.49 -34.50
C LEU A 451 -1.47 -10.28 -34.23
N PRO A 452 -2.02 -9.07 -34.09
CA PRO A 452 -1.21 -7.92 -33.72
C PRO A 452 -0.41 -8.26 -32.46
N SER A 453 0.88 -7.91 -32.42
CA SER A 453 1.79 -8.32 -31.32
C SER A 453 1.27 -7.95 -29.92
N TRP A 454 0.46 -6.90 -29.80
CA TRP A 454 -0.19 -6.51 -28.55
C TRP A 454 -1.32 -7.44 -28.12
N LEU A 455 -2.06 -8.03 -29.05
CA LEU A 455 -3.11 -9.00 -28.75
C LEU A 455 -2.49 -10.34 -28.33
N HIS A 456 -1.37 -10.69 -28.96
CA HIS A 456 -0.55 -11.83 -28.56
C HIS A 456 -0.13 -11.69 -27.09
N PHE A 457 0.38 -10.52 -26.67
CA PHE A 457 0.76 -10.29 -25.27
C PHE A 457 -0.37 -10.61 -24.27
N LEU A 458 -1.63 -10.25 -24.56
CA LEU A 458 -2.76 -10.47 -23.65
C LEU A 458 -3.25 -11.93 -23.63
N CYS A 459 -3.34 -12.58 -24.80
CA CYS A 459 -3.94 -13.91 -24.93
C CYS A 459 -2.93 -15.07 -24.85
N GLU A 460 -1.63 -14.81 -25.01
CA GLU A 460 -0.65 -15.87 -25.23
C GLU A 460 -0.51 -16.85 -24.06
N ASN A 461 -0.81 -16.41 -22.85
CA ASN A 461 -0.70 -17.22 -21.63
C ASN A 461 -1.85 -18.22 -21.46
N TYR A 462 -3.00 -17.97 -22.10
CA TYR A 462 -4.24 -18.69 -21.81
C TYR A 462 -4.70 -19.54 -22.98
N LYS A 463 -5.38 -20.65 -22.68
CA LYS A 463 -5.99 -21.49 -23.71
C LYS A 463 -6.96 -20.64 -24.56
N PRO A 464 -7.14 -20.93 -25.86
CA PRO A 464 -7.99 -20.11 -26.75
C PRO A 464 -9.42 -19.87 -26.23
N LYS A 465 -9.97 -20.85 -25.48
CA LYS A 465 -11.30 -20.76 -24.85
C LYS A 465 -11.39 -19.69 -23.75
N PHE A 466 -10.28 -19.32 -23.11
CA PHE A 466 -10.20 -18.39 -21.98
C PHE A 466 -9.51 -17.07 -22.35
N TRP A 467 -9.79 -16.55 -23.55
CA TRP A 467 -9.18 -15.31 -24.07
C TRP A 467 -9.43 -14.06 -23.21
N TYR A 468 -10.47 -14.06 -22.36
CA TYR A 468 -10.81 -12.95 -21.46
C TYR A 468 -10.12 -13.03 -20.09
N TRP A 469 -9.39 -14.11 -19.80
CA TRP A 469 -8.88 -14.39 -18.46
C TRP A 469 -7.88 -13.35 -17.95
N GLU A 470 -7.10 -12.72 -18.85
CA GLU A 470 -6.20 -11.63 -18.47
C GLU A 470 -6.96 -10.44 -17.84
N ILE A 471 -8.19 -10.17 -18.30
CA ILE A 471 -9.03 -9.12 -17.72
C ILE A 471 -9.56 -9.54 -16.34
N VAL A 472 -9.84 -10.83 -16.15
CA VAL A 472 -10.21 -11.39 -14.84
C VAL A 472 -9.06 -11.23 -13.85
N GLU A 473 -7.82 -11.57 -14.25
CA GLU A 473 -6.63 -11.36 -13.43
C GLU A 473 -6.39 -9.88 -13.12
N LEU A 474 -6.61 -8.98 -14.08
CA LEU A 474 -6.52 -7.54 -13.86
C LEU A 474 -7.57 -7.06 -12.84
N SER A 475 -8.81 -7.53 -12.95
CA SER A 475 -9.89 -7.20 -12.03
C SER A 475 -9.64 -7.75 -10.62
N ARG A 476 -9.03 -8.93 -10.51
CA ARG A 476 -8.61 -9.52 -9.23
C ARG A 476 -7.64 -8.60 -8.50
N LYS A 477 -6.56 -8.20 -9.19
CA LYS A 477 -5.51 -7.34 -8.61
C LYS A 477 -6.11 -6.07 -8.02
N VAL A 478 -7.00 -5.42 -8.76
CA VAL A 478 -7.66 -4.19 -8.29
C VAL A 478 -8.64 -4.45 -7.16
N THR A 479 -9.46 -5.50 -7.24
CA THR A 479 -10.46 -5.79 -6.20
C THR A 479 -9.79 -6.11 -4.86
N GLN A 480 -8.69 -6.88 -4.88
CA GLN A 480 -7.95 -7.26 -3.67
C GLN A 480 -7.23 -6.06 -3.02
N THR A 481 -6.71 -5.11 -3.80
CA THR A 481 -6.06 -3.91 -3.24
C THR A 481 -7.08 -2.83 -2.84
N LEU A 482 -8.18 -2.67 -3.59
CA LEU A 482 -9.24 -1.70 -3.34
C LEU A 482 -9.85 -1.81 -1.94
N LEU A 483 -10.21 -3.03 -1.52
CA LEU A 483 -10.91 -3.27 -0.26
C LEU A 483 -10.09 -2.79 0.94
N VAL A 484 -8.79 -3.13 0.92
CA VAL A 484 -7.86 -2.78 1.98
C VAL A 484 -7.57 -1.28 1.97
N THR A 485 -7.39 -0.67 0.80
CA THR A 485 -7.17 0.79 0.68
C THR A 485 -8.35 1.61 1.19
N LEU A 486 -9.59 1.22 0.87
CA LEU A 486 -10.78 1.99 1.24
C LEU A 486 -11.17 1.83 2.71
N LEU A 487 -11.28 0.59 3.19
CA LEU A 487 -11.89 0.30 4.48
C LEU A 487 -10.85 0.04 5.57
N GLY A 488 -9.59 -0.16 5.18
CA GLY A 488 -8.46 -0.47 6.05
C GLY A 488 -8.55 -1.82 6.72
N TRP A 489 -7.41 -2.28 7.22
CA TRP A 489 -7.28 -3.61 7.84
C TRP A 489 -7.97 -3.74 9.21
N GLU A 490 -8.25 -2.61 9.87
CA GLU A 490 -8.88 -2.60 11.20
C GLU A 490 -10.35 -3.03 11.19
N ASP A 491 -11.04 -2.87 10.05
CA ASP A 491 -12.45 -3.24 9.93
C ASP A 491 -12.57 -4.75 9.65
N LYS A 492 -13.26 -5.45 10.56
CA LYS A 492 -13.48 -6.91 10.47
C LYS A 492 -14.20 -7.30 9.19
N VAL A 493 -15.06 -6.44 8.66
CA VAL A 493 -15.75 -6.68 7.38
C VAL A 493 -14.75 -6.70 6.24
N THR A 494 -13.79 -5.75 6.23
CA THR A 494 -12.71 -5.72 5.23
C THR A 494 -11.90 -7.00 5.22
N VAL A 495 -11.50 -7.46 6.41
CA VAL A 495 -10.72 -8.70 6.57
C VAL A 495 -11.51 -9.88 5.99
N LEU A 496 -12.78 -10.04 6.37
CA LEU A 496 -13.65 -11.11 5.89
C LEU A 496 -13.83 -11.08 4.37
N VAL A 497 -14.12 -9.90 3.80
CA VAL A 497 -14.32 -9.76 2.34
C VAL A 497 -13.00 -9.99 1.58
N THR A 498 -11.86 -9.59 2.13
CA THR A 498 -10.53 -9.82 1.52
C THR A 498 -10.17 -11.30 1.51
N ILE A 499 -10.49 -12.04 2.59
CA ILE A 499 -10.35 -13.50 2.64
C ILE A 499 -11.29 -14.14 1.61
N GLY A 500 -12.57 -13.76 1.62
CA GLY A 500 -13.59 -14.31 0.71
C GLY A 500 -13.25 -14.10 -0.77
N THR A 501 -12.78 -12.91 -1.14
CA THR A 501 -12.33 -12.62 -2.51
C THR A 501 -11.09 -13.43 -2.89
N SER A 502 -10.13 -13.59 -1.98
CA SER A 502 -8.93 -14.41 -2.22
C SER A 502 -9.27 -15.89 -2.45
N VAL A 503 -10.19 -16.45 -1.65
CA VAL A 503 -10.69 -17.81 -1.83
C VAL A 503 -11.45 -17.93 -3.15
N LEU A 504 -12.35 -16.99 -3.46
CA LEU A 504 -13.11 -16.98 -4.72
C LEU A 504 -12.18 -17.06 -5.93
N PHE A 505 -11.15 -16.21 -6.01
CA PHE A 505 -10.22 -16.22 -7.14
C PHE A 505 -9.36 -17.49 -7.20
N LEU A 506 -8.94 -18.03 -6.05
CA LEU A 506 -8.24 -19.31 -6.00
C LEU A 506 -9.13 -20.44 -6.53
N THR A 507 -10.39 -20.51 -6.11
CA THR A 507 -11.36 -21.51 -6.58
C THR A 507 -11.67 -21.36 -8.06
N LEU A 508 -11.88 -20.13 -8.56
CA LEU A 508 -12.10 -19.87 -9.98
C LEU A 508 -10.90 -20.36 -10.81
N HIS A 509 -9.68 -20.00 -10.41
CA HIS A 509 -8.47 -20.43 -11.12
C HIS A 509 -8.28 -21.96 -11.07
N ALA A 510 -8.57 -22.59 -9.93
CA ALA A 510 -8.54 -24.04 -9.74
C ALA A 510 -9.63 -24.79 -10.53
N ARG A 511 -10.77 -24.15 -10.82
CA ARG A 511 -11.88 -24.77 -11.57
C ARG A 511 -11.67 -24.70 -13.07
N PHE A 512 -11.22 -23.56 -13.59
CA PHE A 512 -11.17 -23.31 -15.03
C PHE A 512 -9.85 -23.70 -15.69
N TRP A 513 -8.74 -23.82 -14.94
CA TRP A 513 -7.41 -24.19 -15.47
C TRP A 513 -7.05 -23.43 -16.77
N PRO A 514 -6.99 -22.09 -16.70
CA PRO A 514 -7.03 -21.23 -17.86
C PRO A 514 -5.70 -21.19 -18.63
N MET A 515 -4.56 -21.46 -17.99
CA MET A 515 -3.23 -21.32 -18.62
C MET A 515 -2.90 -22.45 -19.60
N LYS A 516 -2.09 -22.13 -20.63
CA LYS A 516 -1.63 -23.11 -21.62
C LYS A 516 -0.57 -24.06 -21.05
N ASP A 517 0.44 -23.53 -20.36
CA ASP A 517 1.55 -24.30 -19.78
C ASP A 517 1.20 -24.79 -18.37
N LEU A 518 1.51 -26.06 -18.09
CA LEU A 518 1.25 -26.69 -16.80
C LEU A 518 2.07 -26.06 -15.66
N PHE A 519 3.27 -25.55 -15.96
CA PHE A 519 4.08 -24.89 -14.95
C PHE A 519 3.60 -23.49 -14.64
N ASP A 520 3.29 -22.68 -15.66
CA ASP A 520 2.69 -21.36 -15.45
C ASP A 520 1.38 -21.52 -14.63
N GLN A 521 0.56 -22.55 -14.92
CA GLN A 521 -0.62 -22.89 -14.15
C GLN A 521 -0.30 -23.20 -12.67
N ARG A 522 0.70 -24.04 -12.38
CA ARG A 522 1.12 -24.39 -11.01
C ARG A 522 1.69 -23.19 -10.27
N LEU A 523 2.49 -22.37 -10.95
CA LEU A 523 3.08 -21.16 -10.38
C LEU A 523 2.01 -20.15 -10.00
N GLN A 524 1.00 -19.92 -10.85
CA GLN A 524 -0.12 -19.05 -10.54
C GLN A 524 -0.99 -19.60 -9.39
N MET A 525 -1.22 -20.92 -9.34
CA MET A 525 -1.92 -21.54 -8.21
C MET A 525 -1.15 -21.36 -6.89
N PHE A 526 0.17 -21.53 -6.93
CA PHE A 526 1.03 -21.32 -5.77
C PHE A 526 1.04 -19.86 -5.32
N SER A 527 1.13 -18.90 -6.25
CA SER A 527 1.10 -17.47 -5.94
C SER A 527 -0.23 -17.04 -5.31
N LEU A 528 -1.36 -17.53 -5.84
CA LEU A 528 -2.69 -17.28 -5.25
C LEU A 528 -2.83 -17.90 -3.86
N THR A 529 -2.28 -19.10 -3.65
CA THR A 529 -2.28 -19.76 -2.34
C THR A 529 -1.41 -19.00 -1.34
N ALA A 530 -0.24 -18.51 -1.75
CA ALA A 530 0.63 -17.70 -0.92
C ALA A 530 -0.04 -16.37 -0.53
N ILE A 531 -0.76 -15.70 -1.45
CA ILE A 531 -1.56 -14.51 -1.12
C ILE A 531 -2.62 -14.86 -0.08
N PHE A 532 -3.37 -15.95 -0.28
CA PHE A 532 -4.39 -16.39 0.68
C PHE A 532 -3.81 -16.63 2.08
N ILE A 533 -2.67 -17.33 2.18
CA ILE A 533 -2.01 -17.58 3.46
C ILE A 533 -1.52 -16.26 4.08
N ASN A 534 -0.92 -15.36 3.29
CA ASN A 534 -0.51 -14.04 3.79
C ASN A 534 -1.69 -13.26 4.39
N VAL A 535 -2.85 -13.26 3.70
CA VAL A 535 -4.08 -12.61 4.19
C VAL A 535 -4.61 -13.29 5.45
N LEU A 536 -4.54 -14.63 5.54
CA LEU A 536 -4.98 -15.37 6.71
C LEU A 536 -4.09 -15.12 7.93
N VAL A 537 -2.77 -15.15 7.75
CA VAL A 537 -1.79 -14.86 8.82
C VAL A 537 -1.99 -13.45 9.36
N ALA A 538 -2.21 -12.49 8.46
CA ALA A 538 -2.50 -11.10 8.82
C ALA A 538 -3.82 -10.90 9.58
N ALA A 539 -4.78 -11.79 9.39
CA ALA A 539 -6.12 -11.68 10.00
C ALA A 539 -6.13 -12.21 11.45
N MET A 540 -5.07 -12.91 11.85
CA MET A 540 -4.93 -13.43 13.20
C MET A 540 -4.27 -12.37 14.09
N ASP A 541 -4.91 -12.02 15.21
CA ASP A 541 -4.27 -11.28 16.29
C ASP A 541 -3.31 -12.23 16.99
N VAL A 542 -2.02 -12.18 16.62
CA VAL A 542 -1.02 -13.12 17.14
C VAL A 542 -0.30 -12.52 18.35
N PRO A 543 -0.18 -13.28 19.47
CA PRO A 543 0.62 -12.86 20.61
C PRO A 543 2.10 -12.68 20.24
N GLU A 544 2.77 -11.69 20.83
CA GLU A 544 4.18 -11.34 20.57
C GLU A 544 5.16 -12.52 20.63
N TYR A 545 4.82 -13.58 21.36
CA TYR A 545 5.62 -14.81 21.45
C TYR A 545 5.83 -15.53 20.10
N TYR A 546 4.86 -15.44 19.17
CA TYR A 546 4.92 -16.14 17.88
C TYR A 546 5.37 -15.26 16.71
N ASP A 547 5.70 -13.99 16.96
CA ASP A 547 6.15 -13.03 15.93
C ASP A 547 7.30 -13.58 15.09
N GLY A 548 8.29 -14.22 15.73
CA GLY A 548 9.44 -14.80 15.04
C GLY A 548 9.07 -15.90 14.03
N ALA A 549 8.14 -16.79 14.39
CA ALA A 549 7.70 -17.88 13.52
C ALA A 549 6.88 -17.34 12.34
N ILE A 550 6.02 -16.35 12.57
CA ILE A 550 5.24 -15.70 11.52
C ILE A 550 6.12 -14.96 10.54
N ASN A 551 7.12 -14.24 11.04
CA ASN A 551 8.06 -13.53 10.20
C ASN A 551 8.81 -14.49 9.27
N ILE A 552 9.23 -15.66 9.77
CA ILE A 552 9.85 -16.71 8.96
C ILE A 552 8.88 -17.24 7.89
N ILE A 553 7.62 -17.51 8.25
CA ILE A 553 6.60 -18.00 7.31
C ILE A 553 6.34 -16.98 6.21
N LEU A 554 6.16 -15.70 6.56
CA LEU A 554 5.95 -14.62 5.59
C LEU A 554 7.15 -14.46 4.66
N VAL A 555 8.38 -14.48 5.19
CA VAL A 555 9.62 -14.45 4.40
C VAL A 555 9.65 -15.62 3.43
N LEU A 556 9.43 -16.84 3.93
CA LEU A 556 9.49 -18.06 3.14
C LEU A 556 8.46 -18.04 2.00
N LEU A 557 7.20 -17.70 2.29
CA LEU A 557 6.12 -17.67 1.30
C LEU A 557 6.42 -16.70 0.15
N ASN A 558 6.97 -15.52 0.46
CA ASN A 558 7.28 -14.52 -0.55
C ASN A 558 8.53 -14.90 -1.37
N VAL A 559 9.59 -15.40 -0.74
CA VAL A 559 10.84 -15.78 -1.42
C VAL A 559 10.65 -17.01 -2.31
N VAL A 560 9.88 -18.01 -1.86
CA VAL A 560 9.68 -19.27 -2.61
C VAL A 560 9.08 -19.03 -4.00
N VAL A 561 8.19 -18.05 -4.16
CA VAL A 561 7.61 -17.69 -5.48
C VAL A 561 8.71 -17.29 -6.47
N ILE A 562 9.72 -16.53 -6.02
CA ILE A 562 10.87 -16.14 -6.85
C ILE A 562 11.80 -17.33 -7.10
N VAL A 563 12.05 -18.15 -6.08
CA VAL A 563 12.97 -19.30 -6.20
C VAL A 563 12.44 -20.34 -7.19
N ILE A 564 11.14 -20.67 -7.13
CA ILE A 564 10.50 -21.61 -8.09
C ILE A 564 10.66 -21.10 -9.52
N MET A 565 10.55 -19.79 -9.70
CA MET A 565 10.73 -19.11 -10.98
C MET A 565 12.17 -19.21 -11.50
N ALA A 566 13.14 -18.86 -10.67
CA ALA A 566 14.56 -18.90 -11.01
C ALA A 566 15.05 -20.33 -11.29
N GLY A 567 14.67 -21.30 -10.44
CA GLY A 567 15.11 -22.69 -10.56
C GLY A 567 14.73 -23.35 -11.88
N LYS A 568 13.53 -23.05 -12.40
CA LYS A 568 13.13 -23.58 -13.71
C LYS A 568 13.82 -22.85 -14.88
N TYR A 569 14.17 -21.57 -14.73
CA TYR A 569 14.93 -20.84 -15.73
C TYR A 569 16.32 -21.47 -15.93
N PHE A 570 17.05 -21.74 -14.84
CA PHE A 570 18.36 -22.40 -14.88
C PHE A 570 18.29 -23.81 -15.46
N ASN A 571 17.27 -24.60 -15.10
CA ASN A 571 17.07 -25.92 -15.70
C ASN A 571 16.79 -25.82 -17.21
N PHE A 572 15.99 -24.86 -17.65
CA PHE A 572 15.70 -24.67 -19.06
C PHE A 572 16.93 -24.25 -19.87
N THR A 573 17.75 -23.29 -19.38
CA THR A 573 19.00 -22.90 -20.04
C THR A 573 20.00 -24.05 -20.14
N SER A 574 20.13 -24.85 -19.08
CA SER A 574 21.03 -26.02 -19.06
C SER A 574 20.60 -27.14 -20.05
N THR A 575 19.30 -27.22 -20.37
CA THR A 575 18.77 -28.24 -21.29
C THR A 575 18.97 -27.78 -22.75
N VAL A 576 18.86 -26.47 -23.01
CA VAL A 576 19.13 -25.88 -24.33
C VAL A 576 20.61 -25.94 -24.69
N GLU A 577 21.52 -25.83 -23.71
CA GLU A 577 22.96 -26.00 -23.95
C GLU A 577 23.34 -27.47 -24.21
N ARG A 578 22.70 -28.43 -23.51
CA ARG A 578 22.95 -29.87 -23.74
C ARG A 578 22.51 -30.41 -25.10
N HIS A 579 21.49 -29.81 -25.73
CA HIS A 579 21.05 -30.20 -27.08
C HIS A 579 21.88 -29.59 -28.21
N LYS A 580 22.93 -28.82 -27.89
CA LYS A 580 23.82 -28.18 -28.88
C LYS A 580 25.23 -28.80 -28.93
N VAL A 581 25.52 -29.79 -28.09
CA VAL A 581 26.79 -30.53 -28.07
C VAL A 581 26.63 -31.82 -28.85
#